data_AF-A0A9D8IBG9-F1
#
_entry.id   AF-A0A9D8IBG9-F1
#
_cell.length_a   1.000
_cell.length_b   1.000
_cell.length_c   1.000
_cell.angle_alpha   90.00
_cell.angle_beta   90.00
_cell.angle_gamma   90.00
#
_symmetry.space_group_name_H-M   'P 1'
#
loop_
_entity.id
_entity.type
_entity.pdbx_description
1 polymer ?
#
loop_
_entity_poly.entity_id
_entity_poly.type
_entity_poly.pdbx_seq_one_letter_code
_entity_poly.pdbx_strand_id
1 'polypeptide(L)'
;MAAILKENILQKKKKPSVSKDKVNKIVDVILEKPKAETAAKEIVKKEQSQPLKSSSVKKYIFSDEILISDENISDLDELRSMLCRELKPSTEIESFFVDRIVSSIWRLKRCMKIERQIIEHASSSIQEYEQGFFTSKKRTKEELQQLRALKVIEEKDKFDEIIKYESSLERQFYLALRELRMARQQEAKQKKVR
;
A
#
# COMPACT_ATOMS: atom_id res chain seq x y z
N MET A 1 61.56 4.08 41.78
CA MET A 1 62.62 3.88 40.77
C MET A 1 62.02 4.31 39.42
N ALA A 2 62.23 5.56 38.98
CA ALA A 2 63.21 5.99 37.95
C ALA A 2 62.97 5.31 36.58
N ALA A 3 62.92 5.92 35.39
CA ALA A 3 63.19 7.26 34.85
C ALA A 3 62.48 7.36 33.47
N ILE A 4 61.77 8.44 33.12
CA ILE A 4 62.14 9.55 32.20
C ILE A 4 63.17 9.21 31.10
N LEU A 5 62.73 9.29 29.83
CA LEU A 5 63.49 9.66 28.62
C LEU A 5 62.58 10.61 27.80
N LYS A 6 62.71 11.94 27.98
CA LYS A 6 63.40 12.93 27.09
C LYS A 6 62.98 12.81 25.61
N GLU A 7 62.07 13.65 25.11
CA GLU A 7 62.25 15.05 24.64
C GLU A 7 63.05 15.26 23.34
N ASN A 8 62.37 15.95 22.40
CA ASN A 8 62.84 17.03 21.52
C ASN A 8 63.88 16.78 20.42
N ILE A 9 63.45 16.83 19.15
CA ILE A 9 64.19 17.51 18.07
C ILE A 9 63.22 18.30 17.15
N LEU A 10 63.24 19.63 17.35
CA LEU A 10 63.04 20.75 16.42
C LEU A 10 61.72 20.98 15.63
N GLN A 11 61.01 22.02 16.07
CA GLN A 11 60.37 23.01 15.19
C GLN A 11 61.42 23.87 14.46
N LYS A 12 61.21 24.22 13.17
CA LYS A 12 61.22 25.62 12.62
C LYS A 12 61.23 25.68 11.06
N LYS A 13 60.19 26.27 10.45
CA LYS A 13 60.22 27.52 9.62
C LYS A 13 59.10 27.60 8.54
N LYS A 14 58.18 28.55 8.78
CA LYS A 14 57.51 29.57 7.92
C LYS A 14 57.17 29.29 6.42
N LYS A 15 55.92 29.67 6.08
CA LYS A 15 55.27 29.90 4.76
C LYS A 15 56.08 30.79 3.79
N PRO A 16 55.76 30.70 2.47
CA PRO A 16 55.16 31.84 1.74
C PRO A 16 53.88 31.40 0.97
N SER A 17 52.71 32.00 1.24
CA SER A 17 52.06 33.04 0.43
C SER A 17 51.79 32.64 -1.05
N VAL A 18 50.58 32.14 -1.32
CA VAL A 18 49.94 32.29 -2.63
C VAL A 18 48.50 32.75 -2.41
N SER A 19 48.34 34.04 -2.72
CA SER A 19 47.17 34.85 -3.10
C SER A 19 45.78 34.52 -2.56
N LYS A 20 45.36 35.36 -1.61
CA LYS A 20 43.97 35.55 -1.12
C LYS A 20 43.00 36.05 -2.21
N ASP A 21 43.50 36.38 -3.40
CA ASP A 21 42.70 36.92 -4.52
C ASP A 21 41.84 35.88 -5.24
N LYS A 22 42.11 34.57 -5.04
CA LYS A 22 41.26 33.49 -5.59
C LYS A 22 40.06 33.15 -4.69
N VAL A 23 40.10 33.55 -3.42
CA VAL A 23 39.04 33.26 -2.44
C VAL A 23 37.96 34.34 -2.46
N ASN A 24 38.32 35.60 -2.75
CA ASN A 24 37.34 36.70 -2.86
C ASN A 24 36.50 36.62 -4.15
N LYS A 25 37.04 36.02 -5.23
CA LYS A 25 36.34 35.88 -6.52
C LYS A 25 35.17 34.88 -6.49
N ILE A 26 35.15 33.97 -5.53
CA ILE A 26 34.05 33.00 -5.35
C ILE A 26 32.92 33.61 -4.49
N VAL A 27 33.24 34.59 -3.63
CA VAL A 27 32.29 35.25 -2.74
C VAL A 27 31.56 36.40 -3.44
N ASP A 28 32.19 37.09 -4.39
CA ASP A 28 31.57 38.20 -5.14
C ASP A 28 30.60 37.75 -6.26
N VAL A 29 30.60 36.47 -6.65
CA VAL A 29 29.61 35.91 -7.59
C VAL A 29 28.24 35.69 -6.92
N ILE A 30 28.18 35.75 -5.58
CA ILE A 30 26.98 35.45 -4.79
C ILE A 30 26.21 36.73 -4.39
N LEU A 31 26.74 37.94 -4.67
CA LEU A 31 26.19 39.19 -4.10
C LEU A 31 25.86 40.34 -5.07
N GLU A 32 25.64 40.08 -6.36
CA GLU A 32 25.06 41.10 -7.26
C GLU A 32 23.74 40.65 -7.89
N LYS A 33 22.64 41.17 -7.34
CA LYS A 33 21.33 41.25 -8.01
C LYS A 33 21.36 42.40 -9.01
N PRO A 34 20.78 42.26 -10.21
CA PRO A 34 20.13 43.37 -10.89
C PRO A 34 18.61 43.33 -10.66
N LYS A 35 18.06 44.49 -10.25
CA LYS A 35 16.64 44.84 -10.22
C LYS A 35 16.15 45.11 -11.67
N ALA A 36 14.94 44.61 -11.96
CA ALA A 36 13.80 45.14 -12.74
C ALA A 36 14.09 46.10 -13.94
N GLU A 37 13.43 46.09 -15.10
CA GLU A 37 12.01 45.91 -15.48
C GLU A 37 11.99 45.51 -16.97
N THR A 38 11.07 44.72 -17.54
CA THR A 38 9.76 45.21 -18.01
C THR A 38 8.91 44.06 -18.58
N ALA A 39 7.65 44.01 -18.11
CA ALA A 39 6.40 43.69 -18.80
C ALA A 39 6.25 42.50 -19.80
N ALA A 40 5.36 41.59 -19.37
CA ALA A 40 4.23 41.00 -20.12
C ALA A 40 4.42 39.70 -20.93
N LYS A 41 3.51 38.75 -20.62
CA LYS A 41 3.19 37.46 -21.29
C LYS A 41 4.21 36.37 -20.94
N GLU A 42 3.87 35.25 -20.32
CA GLU A 42 2.74 34.36 -20.60
C GLU A 42 2.52 33.37 -19.45
N ILE A 43 1.24 33.13 -19.21
CA ILE A 43 0.61 32.07 -18.46
C ILE A 43 1.28 30.70 -18.71
N VAL A 44 2.00 30.12 -17.73
CA VAL A 44 2.00 28.65 -17.50
C VAL A 44 2.27 28.37 -16.01
N LYS A 45 1.30 27.70 -15.39
CA LYS A 45 1.28 27.15 -14.04
C LYS A 45 2.60 26.45 -13.65
N LYS A 46 3.16 26.84 -12.52
CA LYS A 46 3.91 25.94 -11.63
C LYS A 46 3.43 26.17 -10.20
N GLU A 47 2.22 25.68 -9.93
CA GLU A 47 1.88 25.25 -8.58
C GLU A 47 2.87 24.13 -8.24
N GLN A 48 3.84 24.45 -7.39
CA GLN A 48 4.60 23.46 -6.65
C GLN A 48 3.65 22.81 -5.64
N SER A 49 2.80 21.91 -6.12
CA SER A 49 2.29 20.84 -5.28
C SER A 49 3.44 19.85 -5.12
N GLN A 50 3.96 19.77 -3.90
CA GLN A 50 4.76 18.62 -3.48
C GLN A 50 4.00 17.35 -3.95
N PRO A 51 4.67 16.36 -4.58
CA PRO A 51 4.00 15.10 -4.76
C PRO A 51 3.79 14.56 -3.35
N LEU A 52 2.54 14.64 -2.86
CA LEU A 52 2.09 13.78 -1.77
C LEU A 52 2.54 12.40 -2.18
N LYS A 53 3.45 11.83 -1.38
CA LYS A 53 3.95 10.46 -1.48
C LYS A 53 2.83 9.61 -2.07
N SER A 54 2.95 9.35 -3.37
CA SER A 54 1.94 8.61 -4.09
C SER A 54 1.85 7.30 -3.37
N SER A 55 0.72 7.07 -2.72
CA SER A 55 0.37 5.82 -2.10
C SER A 55 0.35 4.77 -3.21
N SER A 56 1.51 4.22 -3.57
CA SER A 56 1.66 2.99 -4.37
C SER A 56 0.98 1.79 -3.71
N VAL A 57 0.36 2.04 -2.56
CA VAL A 57 -0.34 1.15 -1.66
C VAL A 57 -1.71 1.76 -1.32
N LYS A 58 -2.39 2.44 -2.26
CA LYS A 58 -3.85 2.27 -2.32
C LYS A 58 -4.07 0.82 -2.77
N LYS A 59 -3.88 -0.05 -1.77
CA LYS A 59 -3.82 -1.50 -1.78
C LYS A 59 -4.91 -2.03 -2.70
N TYR A 60 -4.55 -2.98 -3.56
CA TYR A 60 -5.44 -3.74 -4.47
C TYR A 60 -6.76 -4.20 -3.83
N ILE A 61 -6.77 -4.39 -2.50
CA ILE A 61 -7.96 -4.72 -1.69
C ILE A 61 -9.00 -3.59 -1.68
N PHE A 62 -8.55 -2.33 -1.62
CA PHE A 62 -9.37 -1.12 -1.52
C PHE A 62 -9.52 -0.41 -2.87
N SER A 63 -9.30 -1.12 -3.99
CA SER A 63 -9.54 -0.52 -5.31
C SER A 63 -11.02 -0.17 -5.47
N ASP A 64 -11.29 1.01 -6.02
CA ASP A 64 -12.64 1.40 -6.42
C ASP A 64 -13.13 0.53 -7.59
N GLU A 65 -12.20 -0.08 -8.34
CA GLU A 65 -12.47 -1.00 -9.44
C GLU A 65 -12.91 -2.37 -8.92
N ILE A 66 -13.86 -2.99 -9.62
CA ILE A 66 -14.36 -4.33 -9.28
C ILE A 66 -13.38 -5.40 -9.79
N LEU A 67 -12.80 -5.21 -10.97
CA LEU A 67 -11.84 -6.11 -11.60
C LEU A 67 -10.43 -5.54 -11.47
N ILE A 68 -9.45 -6.39 -11.17
CA ILE A 68 -8.03 -6.04 -11.10
C ILE A 68 -7.27 -6.79 -12.21
N SER A 69 -6.12 -6.29 -12.64
CA SER A 69 -5.32 -6.84 -13.76
C SER A 69 -5.04 -8.35 -13.71
N ASP A 70 -4.93 -8.94 -12.51
CA ASP A 70 -4.63 -10.36 -12.31
C ASP A 70 -5.88 -11.24 -12.09
N GLU A 71 -7.07 -10.69 -12.36
CA GLU A 71 -8.35 -11.39 -12.17
C GLU A 71 -9.01 -11.75 -13.50
N ASN A 72 -9.66 -12.92 -13.51
CA ASN A 72 -10.37 -13.39 -14.70
C ASN A 72 -11.79 -12.81 -14.75
N ILE A 73 -12.08 -12.08 -15.84
CA ILE A 73 -13.41 -11.52 -16.08
C ILE A 73 -14.47 -12.60 -16.27
N SER A 74 -14.11 -13.75 -16.84
CA SER A 74 -15.03 -14.87 -17.07
C SER A 74 -15.60 -15.41 -15.76
N ASP A 75 -14.77 -15.50 -14.70
CA ASP A 75 -15.20 -16.00 -13.40
C ASP A 75 -16.16 -15.02 -12.72
N LEU A 76 -15.96 -13.71 -12.93
CA LEU A 76 -16.85 -12.66 -12.44
C LEU A 76 -18.19 -12.69 -13.18
N ASP A 77 -18.16 -12.84 -14.51
CA ASP A 77 -19.37 -12.95 -15.33
C ASP A 77 -20.16 -14.23 -15.03
N GLU A 78 -19.47 -15.34 -14.76
CA GLU A 78 -20.09 -16.59 -14.30
C GLU A 78 -20.76 -16.40 -12.93
N LEU A 79 -20.07 -15.78 -11.97
CA LEU A 79 -20.63 -15.45 -10.66
C LEU A 79 -21.88 -14.58 -10.80
N ARG A 80 -21.81 -13.54 -11.64
CA ARG A 80 -22.95 -12.65 -11.92
C ARG A 80 -24.11 -13.43 -12.53
N SER A 81 -23.84 -14.26 -13.54
CA SER A 81 -24.85 -15.06 -14.22
C SER A 81 -25.54 -16.05 -13.28
N MET A 82 -24.76 -16.72 -12.43
CA MET A 82 -25.26 -17.62 -11.39
C MET A 82 -26.20 -16.88 -10.42
N LEU A 83 -25.77 -15.74 -9.88
CA LEU A 83 -26.56 -14.95 -8.93
C LEU A 83 -27.81 -14.34 -9.56
N CYS A 84 -27.73 -13.87 -10.81
CA CYS A 84 -28.91 -13.41 -11.56
C CYS A 84 -29.91 -14.54 -11.78
N ARG A 85 -29.45 -15.76 -12.07
CA ARG A 85 -30.32 -16.94 -12.25
C ARG A 85 -31.01 -17.37 -10.95
N GLU A 86 -30.29 -17.32 -9.84
CA GLU A 86 -30.82 -17.69 -8.52
C GLU A 86 -31.77 -16.64 -7.96
N LEU A 87 -31.33 -15.38 -7.96
CA LEU A 87 -32.09 -14.29 -7.36
C LEU A 87 -33.23 -13.84 -8.27
N LYS A 88 -33.11 -13.96 -9.59
CA LYS A 88 -34.12 -13.56 -10.58
C LYS A 88 -34.61 -12.12 -10.35
N PRO A 89 -33.73 -11.11 -10.46
CA PRO A 89 -34.15 -9.72 -10.38
C PRO A 89 -35.15 -9.43 -11.50
N SER A 90 -36.26 -8.79 -11.14
CA SER A 90 -37.39 -8.44 -12.00
C SER A 90 -37.49 -6.94 -12.24
N THR A 91 -36.92 -6.12 -11.35
CA THR A 91 -36.85 -4.67 -11.49
C THR A 91 -35.42 -4.16 -11.47
N GLU A 92 -35.23 -2.92 -11.93
CA GLU A 92 -33.91 -2.25 -11.94
C GLU A 92 -33.34 -2.10 -10.52
N ILE A 93 -34.21 -1.84 -9.53
CA ILE A 93 -33.80 -1.73 -8.12
C ILE A 93 -33.28 -3.08 -7.61
N GLU A 94 -33.98 -4.17 -7.93
CA GLU A 94 -33.50 -5.51 -7.59
C GLU A 94 -32.18 -5.83 -8.29
N SER A 95 -32.04 -5.48 -9.57
CA SER A 95 -30.81 -5.67 -10.35
C SER A 95 -29.63 -4.93 -9.74
N PHE A 96 -29.83 -3.69 -9.28
CA PHE A 96 -28.81 -2.92 -8.57
C PHE A 96 -28.34 -3.62 -7.28
N PHE A 97 -29.26 -4.15 -6.48
CA PHE A 97 -28.88 -4.89 -5.27
C PHE A 97 -28.19 -6.21 -5.59
N VAL A 98 -28.60 -6.91 -6.65
CA VAL A 98 -27.91 -8.11 -7.14
C VAL A 98 -26.48 -7.78 -7.56
N ASP A 99 -26.26 -6.72 -8.34
CA ASP A 99 -24.91 -6.28 -8.73
C ASP A 99 -24.06 -5.90 -7.51
N ARG A 100 -24.66 -5.30 -6.47
CA ARG A 100 -23.95 -5.05 -5.20
C ARG A 100 -23.60 -6.32 -4.45
N ILE A 101 -24.48 -7.31 -4.43
CA ILE A 101 -24.20 -8.63 -3.85
C ILE A 101 -23.04 -9.31 -4.59
N VAL A 102 -23.06 -9.30 -5.92
CA VAL A 102 -21.97 -9.82 -6.77
C VAL A 102 -20.65 -9.15 -6.41
N SER A 103 -20.63 -7.81 -6.36
CA SER A 103 -19.45 -7.02 -6.02
C SER A 103 -18.91 -7.35 -4.62
N SER A 104 -19.79 -7.47 -3.61
CA SER A 104 -19.38 -7.83 -2.25
C SER A 104 -18.79 -9.24 -2.18
N ILE A 105 -19.42 -10.24 -2.81
CA ILE A 105 -18.92 -11.62 -2.85
C ILE A 105 -17.57 -11.69 -3.55
N TRP A 106 -17.41 -11.00 -4.68
CA TRP A 106 -16.15 -10.96 -5.42
C TRP A 106 -15.01 -10.41 -4.56
N ARG A 107 -15.26 -9.28 -3.89
CA ARG A 107 -14.27 -8.65 -3.01
C ARG A 107 -13.98 -9.48 -1.76
N LEU A 108 -14.96 -10.20 -1.20
CA LEU A 108 -14.74 -11.14 -0.10
C LEU A 108 -13.85 -12.32 -0.52
N LYS A 109 -14.08 -12.90 -1.71
CA LYS A 109 -13.20 -13.94 -2.28
C LYS A 109 -11.76 -13.43 -2.43
N ARG A 110 -11.60 -12.17 -2.84
CA ARG A 110 -10.28 -11.51 -2.92
C ARG A 110 -9.61 -11.38 -1.55
N CYS A 111 -10.33 -10.98 -0.51
CA CYS A 111 -9.80 -10.92 0.86
C CYS A 111 -9.19 -12.27 1.27
N MET A 112 -9.93 -13.36 1.07
CA MET A 112 -9.49 -14.72 1.38
C MET A 112 -8.24 -15.13 0.59
N LYS A 113 -8.19 -14.78 -0.71
CA LYS A 113 -7.03 -15.06 -1.57
C LYS A 113 -5.78 -14.33 -1.06
N ILE A 114 -5.93 -13.07 -0.66
CA ILE A 114 -4.81 -12.25 -0.20
C ILE A 114 -4.35 -12.68 1.19
N GLU A 115 -5.27 -12.99 2.09
CA GLU A 115 -4.95 -13.58 3.40
C GLU A 115 -4.09 -14.83 3.23
N ARG A 116 -4.51 -15.76 2.35
CA ARG A 116 -3.74 -16.95 1.99
C ARG A 116 -2.34 -16.59 1.49
N GLN A 117 -2.21 -15.61 0.58
CA GLN A 117 -0.92 -15.18 0.06
C GLN A 117 0.00 -14.59 1.13
N ILE A 118 -0.53 -13.83 2.09
CA ILE A 118 0.25 -13.30 3.21
C ILE A 118 0.76 -14.44 4.09
N ILE A 119 -0.09 -15.42 4.42
CA ILE A 119 0.29 -16.60 5.21
C ILE A 119 1.36 -17.42 4.48
N GLU A 120 1.17 -17.65 3.18
CA GLU A 120 2.13 -18.38 2.34
C GLU A 120 3.46 -17.64 2.26
N HIS A 121 3.46 -16.34 1.98
CA HIS A 121 4.69 -15.53 1.94
C HIS A 121 5.42 -15.54 3.29
N ALA A 122 4.70 -15.39 4.40
CA ALA A 122 5.27 -15.50 5.74
C ALA A 122 5.91 -16.89 5.95
N SER A 123 5.26 -17.95 5.45
CA SER A 123 5.78 -19.33 5.53
C SER A 123 6.98 -19.59 4.61
N SER A 124 6.97 -19.07 3.38
CA SER A 124 8.05 -19.24 2.39
C SER A 124 9.32 -18.51 2.80
N SER A 125 9.21 -17.32 3.40
CA SER A 125 10.36 -16.60 3.96
C SER A 125 11.08 -17.39 5.05
N ILE A 126 10.44 -18.41 5.61
CA ILE A 126 10.99 -19.28 6.66
C ILE A 126 11.65 -20.52 6.07
N GLN A 127 11.18 -20.97 4.91
CA GLN A 127 11.77 -22.07 4.15
C GLN A 127 13.20 -21.74 3.69
N GLU A 128 13.50 -20.47 3.41
CA GLU A 128 14.87 -19.99 3.14
C GLU A 128 15.82 -20.23 4.34
N TYR A 129 15.31 -20.10 5.56
CA TYR A 129 16.06 -20.43 6.78
C TYR A 129 16.16 -21.94 7.02
N GLU A 130 15.17 -22.73 6.59
CA GLU A 130 15.21 -24.21 6.65
C GLU A 130 16.28 -24.80 5.73
N GLN A 131 16.49 -24.19 4.55
CA GLN A 131 17.48 -24.64 3.57
C GLN A 131 18.92 -24.25 3.95
N GLY A 132 19.13 -23.49 5.02
CA GLY A 132 20.45 -23.16 5.55
C GLY A 132 21.22 -22.13 4.74
N PHE A 133 20.53 -21.33 3.90
CA PHE A 133 21.17 -20.28 3.07
C PHE A 133 21.89 -19.21 3.91
N PHE A 134 21.58 -19.09 5.21
CA PHE A 134 22.08 -18.02 6.09
C PHE A 134 22.79 -18.50 7.38
N THR A 135 22.81 -19.80 7.70
CA THR A 135 23.41 -20.30 8.97
C THR A 135 24.13 -21.64 8.81
N SER A 136 25.29 -21.77 9.45
CA SER A 136 26.08 -23.02 9.47
C SER A 136 25.43 -24.19 10.22
N LYS A 137 24.34 -23.93 10.96
CA LYS A 137 23.57 -24.93 11.70
C LYS A 137 22.11 -24.92 11.22
N LYS A 138 21.54 -26.11 10.98
CA LYS A 138 20.11 -26.28 10.72
C LYS A 138 19.33 -25.99 12.01
N ARG A 139 18.30 -25.15 11.92
CA ARG A 139 17.40 -24.86 13.05
C ARG A 139 16.56 -26.08 13.41
N THR A 140 16.20 -26.21 14.69
CA THR A 140 15.27 -27.24 15.14
C THR A 140 13.84 -26.93 14.67
N LYS A 141 12.96 -27.93 14.67
CA LYS A 141 11.54 -27.76 14.30
C LYS A 141 10.83 -26.71 15.17
N GLU A 142 11.17 -26.64 16.46
CA GLU A 142 10.60 -25.70 17.41
C GLU A 142 11.04 -24.26 17.13
N GLU A 143 12.33 -24.04 16.84
CA GLU A 143 12.86 -22.73 16.45
C GLU A 143 12.20 -22.22 15.15
N LEU A 144 11.94 -23.12 14.20
CA LEU A 144 11.23 -22.78 12.96
C LEU A 144 9.78 -22.36 13.23
N GLN A 145 9.07 -23.08 14.11
CA GLN A 145 7.71 -22.71 14.52
C GLN A 145 7.66 -21.33 15.18
N GLN A 146 8.63 -21.02 16.06
CA GLN A 146 8.72 -19.71 16.70
C GLN A 146 8.97 -18.58 15.69
N LEU A 147 9.80 -18.81 14.69
CA LEU A 147 10.02 -17.85 13.60
C LEU A 147 8.76 -17.66 12.75
N ARG A 148 7.96 -18.71 12.53
CA ARG A 148 6.65 -18.58 11.85
C ARG A 148 5.73 -17.67 12.62
N ALA A 149 5.63 -17.87 13.93
CA ALA A 149 4.82 -17.02 14.79
C ALA A 149 5.29 -15.56 14.75
N LEU A 150 6.60 -15.31 14.85
CA LEU A 150 7.19 -13.96 14.74
C LEU A 150 6.87 -13.29 13.41
N LYS A 151 7.00 -14.01 12.29
CA LYS A 151 6.72 -13.47 10.96
C LYS A 151 5.24 -13.12 10.77
N VAL A 152 4.35 -13.96 11.28
CA VAL A 152 2.90 -13.67 11.28
C VAL A 152 2.59 -12.44 12.13
N ILE A 153 3.29 -12.25 13.25
CA ILE A 153 3.15 -11.05 14.09
C ILE A 153 3.67 -9.80 13.38
N GLU A 154 4.79 -9.87 12.66
CA GLU A 154 5.28 -8.76 11.83
C GLU A 154 4.24 -8.33 10.78
N GLU A 155 3.50 -9.29 10.23
CA GLU A 155 2.47 -9.07 9.22
C GLU A 155 1.09 -8.69 9.81
N LYS A 156 0.98 -8.60 11.15
CA LYS A 156 -0.28 -8.34 11.85
C LYS A 156 -1.02 -7.11 11.33
N ASP A 157 -0.31 -6.01 11.07
CA ASP A 157 -0.93 -4.77 10.59
C ASP A 157 -1.65 -4.98 9.24
N LYS A 158 -1.13 -5.86 8.37
CA LYS A 158 -1.76 -6.19 7.10
C LYS A 158 -3.00 -7.06 7.31
N PHE A 159 -2.96 -8.01 8.25
CA PHE A 159 -4.14 -8.79 8.64
C PHE A 159 -5.24 -7.92 9.25
N ASP A 160 -4.89 -7.00 10.15
CA ASP A 160 -5.85 -6.09 10.78
C ASP A 160 -6.59 -5.22 9.76
N GLU A 161 -5.92 -4.80 8.69
CA GLU A 161 -6.57 -4.10 7.57
C GLU A 161 -7.52 -4.99 6.77
N ILE A 162 -7.14 -6.25 6.51
CA ILE A 162 -7.98 -7.22 5.80
C ILE A 162 -9.24 -7.52 6.61
N ILE A 163 -9.10 -7.80 7.90
CA ILE A 163 -10.22 -8.12 8.81
C ILE A 163 -11.23 -6.96 8.85
N LYS A 164 -10.75 -5.71 8.94
CA LYS A 164 -11.62 -4.52 8.92
C LYS A 164 -12.37 -4.39 7.60
N TYR A 165 -11.68 -4.65 6.49
CA TYR A 165 -12.29 -4.56 5.17
C TYR A 165 -13.31 -5.67 4.93
N GLU A 166 -12.98 -6.90 5.30
CA GLU A 166 -13.86 -8.06 5.30
C GLU A 166 -15.14 -7.77 6.10
N SER A 167 -15.01 -7.33 7.35
CA SER A 167 -16.14 -6.96 8.20
C SER A 167 -17.05 -5.90 7.55
N SER A 168 -16.45 -4.93 6.86
CA SER A 168 -17.18 -3.89 6.12
C SER A 168 -17.92 -4.46 4.91
N LEU A 169 -17.28 -5.35 4.14
CA LEU A 169 -17.87 -6.02 2.98
C LEU A 169 -18.99 -6.99 3.38
N GLU A 170 -18.81 -7.76 4.44
CA GLU A 170 -19.84 -8.64 5.00
C GLU A 170 -21.08 -7.82 5.38
N ARG A 171 -20.87 -6.71 6.08
CA ARG A 171 -21.96 -5.78 6.39
C ARG A 171 -22.65 -5.28 5.13
N GLN A 172 -21.90 -4.86 4.11
CA GLN A 172 -22.48 -4.42 2.83
C GLN A 172 -23.27 -5.53 2.13
N PHE A 173 -22.76 -6.77 2.15
CA PHE A 173 -23.43 -7.94 1.61
C PHE A 173 -24.77 -8.21 2.32
N TYR A 174 -24.77 -8.25 3.66
CA TYR A 174 -26.00 -8.47 4.44
C TYR A 174 -27.01 -7.33 4.26
N LEU A 175 -26.54 -6.08 4.16
CA LEU A 175 -27.40 -4.94 3.87
C LEU A 175 -28.02 -5.06 2.48
N ALA A 176 -27.23 -5.36 1.44
CA ALA A 176 -27.75 -5.51 0.08
C ALA A 176 -28.81 -6.64 -0.01
N LEU A 177 -28.57 -7.77 0.66
CA LEU A 177 -29.57 -8.84 0.77
C LEU A 177 -30.85 -8.41 1.49
N ARG A 178 -30.71 -7.65 2.59
CA ARG A 178 -31.86 -7.13 3.33
C ARG A 178 -32.68 -6.19 2.46
N GLU A 179 -32.03 -5.22 1.82
CA GLU A 179 -32.70 -4.23 0.98
C GLU A 179 -33.36 -4.88 -0.23
N LEU A 180 -32.74 -5.89 -0.86
CA LEU A 180 -33.36 -6.69 -1.92
C LEU A 180 -34.67 -7.35 -1.43
N ARG A 181 -34.66 -7.94 -0.23
CA ARG A 181 -35.87 -8.54 0.36
C ARG A 181 -36.93 -7.48 0.65
N MET A 182 -36.55 -6.29 1.10
CA MET A 182 -37.49 -5.20 1.37
C MET A 182 -38.13 -4.68 0.08
N ALA A 183 -37.34 -4.48 -0.97
CA ALA A 183 -37.85 -4.08 -2.29
C ALA A 183 -38.91 -5.08 -2.81
N ARG A 184 -38.65 -6.38 -2.69
CA ARG A 184 -39.61 -7.45 -3.03
C ARG A 184 -40.92 -7.36 -2.28
N GLN A 185 -40.84 -7.12 -0.98
CA GLN A 185 -42.04 -7.01 -0.15
C GLN A 185 -42.86 -5.78 -0.51
N GLN A 186 -42.20 -4.66 -0.81
CA GLN A 186 -42.87 -3.44 -1.26
C GLN A 186 -43.60 -3.66 -2.58
N GLU A 187 -42.94 -4.29 -3.57
CA GLU A 187 -43.59 -4.63 -4.84
C GLU A 187 -44.78 -5.57 -4.66
N ALA A 188 -44.63 -6.60 -3.82
CA ALA A 188 -45.72 -7.53 -3.53
C ALA A 188 -46.93 -6.83 -2.87
N LYS A 189 -46.69 -5.80 -2.04
CA LYS A 189 -47.75 -4.97 -1.45
C LYS A 189 -48.40 -4.08 -2.51
N GLN A 190 -47.62 -3.43 -3.36
CA GLN A 190 -48.14 -2.56 -4.42
C GLN A 190 -49.00 -3.34 -5.42
N LYS A 191 -48.62 -4.58 -5.76
CA LYS A 191 -49.39 -5.48 -6.62
C LYS A 191 -50.72 -5.96 -6.01
N LYS A 192 -50.88 -5.92 -4.68
CA LYS A 192 -52.14 -6.29 -3.99
C LYS A 192 -53.13 -5.14 -3.86
N VAL A 193 -52.66 -3.91 -3.98
CA VAL A 193 -53.47 -2.68 -3.84
C VAL A 193 -54.02 -2.21 -5.20
N ARG A 194 -53.40 -2.66 -6.30
CA ARG A 194 -53.92 -2.50 -7.67
C ARG A 194 -54.81 -3.67 -8.04
#